data_AF-F2NT14-F1
#
_entry.id   AF-F2NT14-F1
#
_cell.length_a   1.000
_cell.length_b   1.000
_cell.length_c   1.000
_cell.angle_alpha   90.00
_cell.angle_beta   90.00
_cell.angle_gamma   90.00
#
_symmetry.space_group_name_H-M   'P 1'
#
loop_
_entity.id
_entity.type
_entity.pdbx_description
1 polymer ?
#
loop_
_entity_poly.entity_id
_entity_poly.type
_entity_poly.pdbx_seq_one_letter_code
_entity_poly.pdbx_strand_id
1 'polypeptide(L)'
;MSEEINEEKKTEETSSSKKLFAKTLKQYLDKSVEVSKKGLKSAGSAISEFGDKSVNKIDIVQLKNRLVKKYQELGQAVAEQLAEDGISISKDSIVVSEKLSSIKELKEKIHEKEEALKKYEK
;
A
#
# COMPACT_ATOMS: atom_id res chain seq x y z
N MET A 1 13.18 66.80 -37.18
CA MET A 1 11.99 66.03 -36.78
C MET A 1 12.27 64.52 -36.78
N SER A 2 13.42 64.07 -36.28
CA SER A 2 13.83 62.65 -36.43
C SER A 2 14.32 62.00 -35.14
N GLU A 3 14.41 62.75 -34.03
CA GLU A 3 14.93 62.24 -32.75
C GLU A 3 13.82 61.79 -31.79
N GLU A 4 12.62 62.41 -31.82
CA GLU A 4 11.51 62.05 -30.93
C GLU A 4 10.86 60.69 -31.26
N ILE A 5 10.87 60.26 -32.53
CA ILE A 5 10.25 58.99 -32.96
C ILE A 5 11.07 57.77 -32.48
N ASN A 6 12.35 57.95 -32.15
CA ASN A 6 13.25 56.85 -31.78
C ASN A 6 13.23 56.53 -30.27
N GLU A 7 12.78 57.46 -29.42
CA GLU A 7 12.67 57.23 -27.97
C GLU A 7 11.38 56.50 -27.57
N GLU A 8 10.25 56.75 -28.26
CA GLU A 8 8.97 56.08 -28.00
C GLU A 8 9.01 54.58 -28.37
N LYS A 9 9.62 54.19 -29.50
CA LYS A 9 9.78 52.76 -29.86
C LYS A 9 10.67 52.00 -28.87
N LYS A 10 11.72 52.64 -28.36
CA LYS A 10 12.68 52.03 -27.41
C LYS A 10 12.07 51.85 -26.02
N THR A 11 11.15 52.72 -25.62
CA THR A 11 10.43 52.65 -24.34
C THR A 11 9.28 51.63 -24.38
N GLU A 12 8.60 51.45 -25.52
CA GLU A 12 7.59 50.39 -25.70
C GLU A 12 8.18 48.98 -25.75
N GLU A 13 9.30 48.76 -26.46
CA GLU A 13 9.97 47.46 -26.51
C GLU A 13 10.49 47.04 -25.12
N THR A 14 11.11 47.94 -24.37
CA THR A 14 11.63 47.65 -23.02
C THR A 14 10.53 47.43 -21.98
N SER A 15 9.38 48.08 -22.10
CA SER A 15 8.19 47.84 -21.26
C SER A 15 7.56 46.46 -21.53
N SER A 16 7.47 46.06 -22.80
CA SER A 16 6.95 44.76 -23.23
C SER A 16 7.85 43.61 -22.78
N SER A 17 9.17 43.73 -22.92
CA SER A 17 10.13 42.70 -22.47
C SER A 17 10.11 42.50 -20.95
N LYS A 18 9.96 43.58 -20.15
CA LYS A 18 9.83 43.48 -18.69
C LYS A 18 8.53 42.78 -18.27
N LYS A 19 7.40 43.07 -18.95
CA LYS A 19 6.13 42.37 -18.72
C LYS A 19 6.22 40.88 -19.07
N LEU A 20 6.90 40.55 -20.18
CA LEU A 20 7.11 39.17 -20.61
C LEU A 20 7.97 38.41 -19.58
N PHE A 21 9.07 39.01 -19.12
CA PHE A 21 9.96 38.43 -18.11
C PHE A 21 9.25 38.20 -16.77
N ALA A 22 8.48 39.19 -16.28
CA ALA A 22 7.69 39.06 -15.06
C ALA A 22 6.63 37.95 -15.17
N LYS A 23 6.02 37.79 -16.35
CA LYS A 23 5.04 36.72 -16.63
C LYS A 23 5.72 35.35 -16.65
N THR A 24 6.89 35.23 -17.26
CA THR A 24 7.69 33.99 -17.27
C THR A 24 8.15 33.60 -15.87
N LEU A 25 8.60 34.54 -15.05
CA LEU A 25 8.99 34.29 -13.66
C LEU A 25 7.81 33.83 -12.80
N LYS A 26 6.64 34.48 -12.93
CA LYS A 26 5.40 34.04 -12.27
C LYS A 26 5.03 32.62 -12.68
N GLN A 27 5.05 32.31 -13.98
CA GLN A 27 4.77 30.95 -14.45
C GLN A 27 5.77 29.91 -13.93
N TYR A 28 7.05 30.26 -13.78
CA TYR A 28 8.05 29.37 -13.21
C TYR A 28 7.82 29.13 -11.71
N LEU A 29 7.49 30.19 -10.96
CA LEU A 29 7.13 30.10 -9.55
C LEU A 29 5.88 29.25 -9.35
N ASP A 30 4.82 29.51 -10.10
CA ASP A 30 3.57 28.75 -10.04
C ASP A 30 3.81 27.27 -10.39
N LYS A 31 4.60 26.99 -11.43
CA LYS A 31 5.01 25.62 -11.79
C LYS A 31 5.82 24.95 -10.69
N SER A 32 6.77 25.66 -10.07
CA SER A 32 7.61 25.09 -9.01
C SER A 32 6.82 24.77 -7.74
N VAL A 33 5.86 25.61 -7.37
CA VAL A 33 4.91 25.34 -6.28
C VAL A 33 4.01 24.15 -6.62
N GLU A 34 3.53 24.05 -7.87
CA GLU A 34 2.68 22.94 -8.31
C GLU A 34 3.44 21.61 -8.34
N VAL A 35 4.67 21.60 -8.84
CA VAL A 35 5.56 20.43 -8.83
C VAL A 35 5.89 20.01 -7.41
N SER A 36 6.16 20.96 -6.51
CA SER A 36 6.40 20.67 -5.09
C SER A 36 5.19 20.04 -4.41
N LYS A 37 3.99 20.58 -4.67
CA LYS A 37 2.73 20.00 -4.17
C LYS A 37 2.47 18.60 -4.74
N LYS A 38 2.76 18.37 -6.02
CA LYS A 38 2.65 17.04 -6.65
C LYS A 38 3.64 16.05 -6.07
N GLY A 39 4.90 16.43 -5.87
CA GLY A 39 5.93 15.60 -5.25
C GLY A 39 5.61 15.24 -3.80
N LEU A 40 5.14 16.22 -3.00
CA LEU A 40 4.74 15.99 -1.61
C LEU A 40 3.52 15.06 -1.51
N LYS A 41 2.52 15.24 -2.38
CA LYS A 41 1.36 14.35 -2.45
C LYS A 41 1.75 12.93 -2.86
N SER A 42 2.61 12.80 -3.87
CA SER A 42 3.09 11.49 -4.33
C SER A 42 3.91 10.78 -3.26
N ALA A 43 4.78 11.49 -2.55
CA ALA A 43 5.54 10.94 -1.42
C ALA A 43 4.61 10.52 -0.26
N GLY A 44 3.62 11.35 0.09
CA GLY A 44 2.62 11.02 1.10
C GLY A 44 1.81 9.76 0.75
N SER A 45 1.35 9.65 -0.50
CA SER A 45 0.66 8.47 -1.00
C SER A 45 1.54 7.21 -0.94
N ALA A 46 2.81 7.31 -1.37
CA ALA A 46 3.73 6.18 -1.34
C ALA A 46 4.05 5.70 0.08
N ILE A 47 4.21 6.62 1.05
CA ILE A 47 4.43 6.27 2.46
C ILE A 47 3.19 5.59 3.06
N SER A 48 2.00 6.11 2.77
CA SER A 48 0.75 5.51 3.23
C SER A 48 0.58 4.09 2.68
N GLU A 49 0.79 3.93 1.38
CA GLU A 49 0.68 2.63 0.71
C GLU A 49 1.72 1.62 1.23
N PHE A 50 2.95 2.08 1.49
CA PHE A 50 3.98 1.26 2.14
C PHE A 50 3.57 0.83 3.55
N GLY A 51 2.99 1.75 4.33
CA GLY A 51 2.47 1.46 5.68
C GLY A 51 1.38 0.39 5.64
N ASP A 52 0.36 0.60 4.80
CA ASP A 52 -0.78 -0.32 4.66
C ASP A 52 -0.32 -1.71 4.17
N LYS A 53 0.61 -1.77 3.21
CA LYS A 53 1.20 -3.01 2.72
C LYS A 53 1.99 -3.74 3.81
N SER A 54 2.73 -3.00 4.63
CA SER A 54 3.52 -3.56 5.72
C SER A 54 2.64 -4.18 6.81
N VAL A 55 1.58 -3.47 7.22
CA VAL A 55 0.60 -3.97 8.18
C VAL A 55 -0.06 -5.25 7.65
N ASN A 56 -0.52 -5.25 6.40
CA ASN A 56 -1.13 -6.45 5.80
C ASN A 56 -0.18 -7.65 5.76
N LYS A 57 1.11 -7.44 5.45
CA LYS A 57 2.12 -8.51 5.48
C LYS A 57 2.33 -9.07 6.89
N ILE A 58 2.40 -8.21 7.89
CA ILE A 58 2.53 -8.62 9.30
C ILE A 58 1.31 -9.44 9.72
N ASP A 59 0.10 -8.99 9.39
CA ASP A 59 -1.13 -9.73 9.67
C ASP A 59 -1.13 -11.13 9.06
N ILE A 60 -0.71 -11.25 7.80
CA ILE A 60 -0.61 -12.55 7.11
C ILE A 60 0.37 -13.47 7.85
N VAL A 61 1.54 -12.95 8.26
CA VAL A 61 2.52 -13.73 9.03
C VAL A 61 1.93 -14.18 10.38
N GLN A 62 1.22 -13.30 11.08
CA GLN A 62 0.57 -13.67 12.34
C GLN A 62 -0.50 -14.76 12.14
N LEU A 63 -1.33 -14.65 11.09
CA LEU A 63 -2.33 -15.65 10.77
C LEU A 63 -1.69 -17.00 10.40
N LYS A 64 -0.60 -16.99 9.62
CA LYS A 64 0.17 -18.20 9.31
C LYS A 64 0.75 -18.85 10.55
N ASN A 65 1.29 -18.06 11.48
CA ASN A 65 1.78 -18.57 12.76
C ASN A 65 0.65 -19.18 13.60
N ARG A 66 -0.55 -18.58 13.61
CA ARG A 66 -1.73 -19.17 14.26
C ARG A 66 -2.14 -20.48 13.60
N LEU A 67 -2.09 -20.55 12.27
CA LEU A 67 -2.38 -21.77 11.52
C LEU A 67 -1.41 -22.91 11.88
N VAL A 68 -0.11 -22.63 11.99
CA VAL A 68 0.89 -23.61 12.45
C VAL A 68 0.56 -24.11 13.85
N LYS A 69 0.20 -23.23 14.78
CA LYS A 69 -0.24 -23.65 16.12
C LYS A 69 -1.48 -24.55 16.09
N LYS A 70 -2.47 -24.25 15.23
CA LYS A 70 -3.65 -25.12 15.07
C LYS A 70 -3.30 -26.50 14.51
N TYR A 71 -2.32 -26.60 13.63
CA TYR A 71 -1.79 -27.89 13.19
C TYR A 71 -1.11 -28.66 14.32
N GLN A 72 -0.35 -27.97 15.18
CA GLN A 72 0.27 -28.59 16.35
C GLN A 72 -0.78 -29.08 17.35
N GLU A 73 -1.80 -28.27 17.65
CA GLU A 73 -2.92 -28.65 18.52
C GLU A 73 -3.71 -29.85 17.98
N LEU A 74 -3.86 -29.95 16.66
CA LEU A 74 -4.50 -31.10 16.02
C LEU A 74 -3.61 -32.35 16.12
N GLY A 75 -2.33 -32.22 15.78
CA GLY A 75 -1.37 -33.32 15.86
C GLY A 75 -1.24 -33.87 17.28
N GLN A 76 -1.23 -32.98 18.28
CA GLN A 76 -1.22 -33.36 19.69
C GLN A 76 -2.47 -34.16 20.07
N ALA A 77 -3.67 -33.64 19.77
CA ALA A 77 -4.91 -34.34 20.11
C ALA A 77 -5.05 -35.70 19.42
N VAL A 78 -4.61 -35.80 18.16
CA VAL A 78 -4.58 -37.06 17.41
C VAL A 78 -3.57 -38.03 18.01
N ALA A 79 -2.37 -37.56 18.39
CA ALA A 79 -1.35 -38.39 19.00
C ALA A 79 -1.77 -38.92 20.38
N GLU A 80 -2.41 -38.08 21.21
CA GLU A 80 -2.97 -38.46 22.51
C GLU A 80 -4.03 -39.56 22.34
N GLN A 81 -5.00 -39.37 21.44
CA GLN A 81 -6.02 -40.39 21.15
C GLN A 81 -5.44 -41.71 20.62
N LEU A 82 -4.43 -41.64 19.75
CA LEU A 82 -3.77 -42.85 19.24
C LEU A 82 -3.01 -43.60 20.35
N ALA A 83 -2.40 -42.86 21.28
CA ALA A 83 -1.61 -43.44 22.36
C ALA A 83 -2.47 -44.08 23.47
N GLU A 84 -3.63 -43.50 23.77
CA GLU A 84 -4.52 -43.99 24.83
C GLU A 84 -5.41 -45.15 24.36
N ASP A 85 -6.07 -45.00 23.21
CA ASP A 85 -7.14 -45.91 22.81
C ASP A 85 -6.71 -46.93 21.75
N GLY A 86 -5.65 -46.66 20.98
CA GLY A 86 -5.28 -47.48 19.82
C GLY A 86 -6.35 -47.56 18.72
N ILE A 87 -7.38 -46.69 18.79
CA ILE A 87 -8.54 -46.67 17.91
C ILE A 87 -8.26 -45.83 16.66
N SER A 88 -8.87 -46.20 15.54
CA SER A 88 -8.88 -45.41 14.30
C SER A 88 -9.54 -44.05 14.50
N ILE A 89 -8.81 -42.98 14.16
CA ILE A 89 -9.31 -41.60 14.29
C ILE A 89 -10.01 -41.19 13.01
N SER A 90 -11.30 -40.89 13.11
CA SER A 90 -12.07 -40.30 12.01
C SER A 90 -11.96 -38.78 12.01
N LYS A 91 -11.93 -38.21 10.80
CA LYS A 91 -12.08 -36.76 10.58
C LYS A 91 -13.39 -36.19 11.14
N ASP A 92 -14.40 -37.04 11.30
CA ASP A 92 -15.74 -36.69 11.77
C ASP A 92 -15.86 -36.76 13.30
N SER A 93 -14.77 -37.12 14.01
CA SER A 93 -14.76 -37.03 15.47
C SER A 93 -14.91 -35.56 15.89
N ILE A 94 -15.63 -35.31 16.99
CA ILE A 94 -15.93 -33.95 17.46
C ILE A 94 -14.63 -33.15 17.65
N VAL A 95 -13.64 -33.74 18.33
CA VAL A 95 -12.34 -33.10 18.61
C VAL A 95 -11.56 -32.77 17.33
N VAL A 96 -11.56 -33.67 16.34
CA VAL A 96 -10.81 -33.48 15.09
C VAL A 96 -11.54 -32.51 14.16
N SER A 97 -12.86 -32.66 14.02
CA SER A 97 -13.68 -31.83 13.13
C SER A 97 -13.69 -30.36 13.55
N GLU A 98 -13.77 -30.04 14.85
CA GLU A 98 -13.67 -28.67 15.36
C GLU A 98 -12.32 -28.01 15.03
N LYS A 99 -11.22 -28.75 15.22
CA LYS A 99 -9.87 -28.27 14.90
C LYS A 99 -9.69 -28.11 13.39
N LEU A 100 -10.21 -29.04 12.58
CA LEU A 100 -10.20 -28.93 11.12
C LEU A 100 -11.03 -27.76 10.61
N SER A 101 -12.19 -27.48 11.20
CA SER A 101 -13.00 -26.29 10.86
C SER A 101 -12.23 -25.00 11.15
N SER A 102 -11.61 -24.90 12.33
CA SER A 102 -10.79 -23.75 12.71
C SER A 102 -9.60 -23.54 11.77
N ILE A 103 -8.96 -24.63 11.32
CA ILE A 103 -7.88 -24.60 10.33
C ILE A 103 -8.40 -24.11 8.97
N LYS A 104 -9.58 -24.56 8.54
CA LYS A 104 -10.20 -24.15 7.28
C LYS A 104 -10.51 -22.65 7.28
N GLU A 105 -11.16 -22.16 8.33
CA GLU A 105 -11.47 -20.73 8.47
C GLU A 105 -10.20 -19.86 8.47
N LEU A 106 -9.14 -20.29 9.15
CA LEU A 106 -7.86 -19.57 9.14
C LEU A 106 -7.23 -19.55 7.74
N LYS A 107 -7.32 -20.65 7.00
CA LYS A 107 -6.84 -20.71 5.61
C LYS A 107 -7.61 -19.76 4.69
N GLU A 108 -8.93 -19.72 4.81
CA GLU A 108 -9.77 -18.80 4.03
C GLU A 108 -9.40 -17.35 4.34
N LYS A 109 -9.27 -16.98 5.62
CA LYS A 109 -8.84 -15.63 6.03
C LYS A 109 -7.44 -15.25 5.52
N ILE A 110 -6.49 -16.20 5.52
CA ILE A 110 -5.14 -15.97 4.96
C ILE A 110 -5.25 -15.73 3.46
N HIS A 111 -5.99 -16.58 2.75
CA HIS A 111 -6.17 -16.49 1.30
C HIS A 111 -6.80 -15.15 0.91
N GLU A 112 -7.86 -14.71 1.58
CA GLU A 112 -8.50 -13.42 1.34
C GLU A 112 -7.53 -12.24 1.51
N LYS A 113 -6.72 -12.25 2.58
CA LYS A 113 -5.71 -11.21 2.81
C LYS A 113 -4.57 -11.25 1.80
N GLU A 114 -4.12 -12.44 1.40
CA GLU A 114 -3.09 -12.60 0.36
C GLU A 114 -3.59 -12.12 -1.01
N GLU A 115 -4.82 -12.44 -1.39
CA GLU A 115 -5.45 -11.95 -2.61
C GLU A 115 -5.66 -10.43 -2.59
N ALA A 116 -6.02 -9.86 -1.43
CA ALA A 116 -6.08 -8.42 -1.25
C ALA A 116 -4.70 -7.77 -1.43
N LEU A 117 -3.63 -8.39 -0.90
CA LEU A 117 -2.26 -7.88 -1.03
C LEU A 117 -1.78 -7.89 -2.50
N LYS A 118 -2.11 -8.94 -3.27
CA LYS A 118 -1.74 -9.04 -4.70
C LYS A 118 -2.29 -7.90 -5.55
N LYS A 119 -3.40 -7.26 -5.14
CA LYS A 119 -3.95 -6.08 -5.83
C LYS A 119 -3.05 -4.84 -5.74
N TYR A 120 -2.16 -4.78 -4.74
CA TYR A 120 -1.16 -3.72 -4.55
C TYR A 120 0.21 -4.08 -5.15
N GLU A 121 0.34 -5.21 -5.85
CA GLU A 121 1.60 -5.67 -6.46
C GLU A 121 1.54 -5.68 -8.00
N LYS A 122 0.44 -5.20 -8.59
CA LYS A 122 0.27 -4.96 -10.03
C LYS A 122 0.50 -3.49 -10.37
#